data_AF-M1BBW2-F1
#
_entry.id   AF-M1BBW2-F1
#
_cell.length_a   1.000
_cell.length_b   1.000
_cell.length_c   1.000
_cell.angle_alpha   90.00
_cell.angle_beta   90.00
_cell.angle_gamma   90.00
#
_symmetry.space_group_name_H-M   'P 1'
#
loop_
_entity.id
_entity.type
_entity.pdbx_description
1 polymer ?
#
loop_
_entity_poly.entity_id
_entity_poly.type
_entity_poly.pdbx_seq_one_letter_code
_entity_poly.pdbx_strand_id
1 'polypeptide(L)'
;MRQQQSIHASFEKQFNQDKHGYRIRLAASIDVVRLLVKQGLAFRGHDESKLSLNRGNFLEIISFYAQKCDEVRKFVLENAPQNDQMTCPKIQKDIVNVLWRMMCLRMFQRMILFCLFKQ
;
A
#
# COMPACT_ATOMS: atom_id res chain seq x y z
N MET A 1 -26.69 25.36 -20.70
CA MET A 1 -25.35 24.85 -21.07
C MET A 1 -25.00 23.66 -20.18
N ARG A 2 -24.57 22.54 -20.76
CA ARG A 2 -24.35 21.27 -20.04
C ARG A 2 -22.94 21.27 -19.40
N GLN A 3 -22.81 21.83 -18.18
CA GLN A 3 -21.53 22.06 -17.49
C GLN A 3 -20.65 20.80 -17.32
N GLN A 4 -21.26 19.62 -17.35
CA GLN A 4 -20.58 18.32 -17.24
C GLN A 4 -19.76 17.90 -18.48
N GLN A 5 -19.82 18.65 -19.59
CA GLN A 5 -19.09 18.34 -20.83
C GLN A 5 -17.84 19.22 -21.05
N SER A 6 -17.46 20.05 -20.07
CA SER A 6 -16.25 20.88 -20.19
C SER A 6 -14.98 20.04 -20.00
N ILE A 7 -13.88 20.51 -20.60
CA ILE A 7 -12.54 19.94 -20.38
C ILE A 7 -12.22 19.92 -18.89
N HIS A 8 -12.54 21.01 -18.17
CA HIS A 8 -12.34 21.12 -16.73
C HIS A 8 -13.07 20.02 -15.94
N ALA A 9 -14.37 19.81 -16.22
CA ALA A 9 -15.16 18.78 -15.54
C ALA A 9 -14.62 17.36 -15.81
N SER A 10 -14.12 17.11 -17.03
CA SER A 10 -13.48 15.84 -17.38
C SER A 10 -12.15 15.63 -16.64
N PHE A 11 -11.32 16.67 -16.55
CA PHE A 11 -10.06 16.63 -15.80
C PHE A 11 -10.27 16.38 -14.31
N GLU A 12 -11.22 17.08 -13.68
CA GLU A 12 -11.52 16.88 -12.26
C GLU A 12 -12.01 15.45 -11.98
N LYS A 13 -12.85 14.89 -12.87
CA LYS A 13 -13.33 13.52 -12.74
C LYS A 13 -12.16 12.52 -12.78
N GLN A 14 -11.27 12.65 -13.77
CA GLN A 14 -10.10 11.79 -13.90
C GLN A 14 -9.17 11.91 -12.68
N PHE A 15 -8.85 13.14 -12.27
CA PHE A 15 -8.01 13.40 -11.10
C PHE A 15 -8.56 12.74 -9.83
N ASN A 16 -9.88 12.82 -9.61
CA ASN A 16 -10.52 12.19 -8.46
C ASN A 16 -10.45 10.66 -8.52
N GLN A 17 -10.60 10.08 -9.72
CA GLN A 17 -10.46 8.63 -9.92
C GLN A 17 -9.02 8.16 -9.66
N ASP A 18 -8.03 8.89 -10.18
CA ASP A 18 -6.60 8.58 -9.97
C ASP A 18 -6.21 8.68 -8.50
N LYS A 19 -6.67 9.74 -7.82
CA LYS A 19 -6.47 9.94 -6.38
C LYS A 19 -7.11 8.82 -5.55
N HIS A 20 -8.30 8.37 -5.94
CA HIS A 20 -8.97 7.25 -5.26
C HIS A 20 -8.20 5.94 -5.46
N GLY A 21 -7.80 5.63 -6.69
CA GLY A 21 -6.98 4.45 -6.98
C GLY A 21 -5.65 4.47 -6.24
N TYR A 22 -4.96 5.62 -6.18
CA TYR A 22 -3.73 5.80 -5.44
C TYR A 22 -3.91 5.49 -3.94
N ARG A 23 -5.00 5.98 -3.33
CA ARG A 23 -5.30 5.72 -1.92
C ARG A 23 -5.53 4.25 -1.64
N ILE A 24 -6.26 3.54 -2.52
CA ILE A 24 -6.49 2.10 -2.38
C ILE A 24 -5.18 1.33 -2.47
N ARG A 25 -4.33 1.63 -3.47
CA ARG A 25 -3.00 1.02 -3.63
C ARG A 25 -2.10 1.24 -2.42
N LEU A 26 -2.06 2.47 -1.93
CA LEU A 26 -1.23 2.85 -0.78
C LEU A 26 -1.72 2.14 0.48
N ALA A 27 -3.03 2.10 0.74
CA ALA A 27 -3.60 1.41 1.89
C ALA A 27 -3.28 -0.08 1.85
N ALA A 28 -3.51 -0.76 0.72
CA ALA A 28 -3.19 -2.17 0.56
C ALA A 28 -1.69 -2.43 0.78
N SER A 29 -0.82 -1.60 0.23
CA SER A 29 0.63 -1.70 0.41
C SER A 29 1.03 -1.53 1.89
N ILE A 30 0.45 -0.56 2.60
CA ILE A 30 0.70 -0.33 4.02
C ILE A 30 0.30 -1.57 4.85
N ASP A 31 -0.86 -2.16 4.57
CA ASP A 31 -1.34 -3.34 5.30
C ASP A 31 -0.41 -4.55 5.09
N VAL A 32 0.02 -4.79 3.85
CA VAL A 32 0.98 -5.86 3.52
C VAL A 32 2.34 -5.62 4.18
N VAL A 33 2.89 -4.41 4.07
CA VAL A 33 4.16 -4.07 4.74
C VAL A 33 4.03 -4.27 6.24
N ARG A 34 2.94 -3.81 6.85
CA ARG A 34 2.70 -3.97 8.29
C ARG A 34 2.65 -5.44 8.70
N LEU A 35 2.04 -6.31 7.89
CA LEU A 35 2.02 -7.75 8.13
C LEU A 35 3.45 -8.33 8.07
N LEU A 36 4.21 -8.01 7.02
CA LEU A 36 5.58 -8.51 6.82
C LEU A 36 6.52 -8.07 7.94
N VAL A 37 6.48 -6.80 8.34
CA VAL A 37 7.29 -6.27 9.45
C VAL A 37 6.96 -6.97 10.75
N LYS A 38 5.67 -7.18 11.05
CA LYS A 38 5.25 -7.86 12.28
C LYS A 38 5.72 -9.32 12.34
N GLN A 39 5.81 -9.99 11.20
CA GLN A 39 6.23 -11.39 11.11
C GLN A 39 7.75 -11.56 10.87
N GLY A 40 8.49 -10.46 10.67
CA GLY A 40 9.91 -10.52 10.34
C GLY A 40 10.21 -11.14 8.97
N LEU A 41 9.26 -11.06 8.02
CA LEU A 41 9.41 -11.69 6.71
C LEU A 41 10.11 -10.75 5.72
N ALA A 42 10.92 -11.34 4.83
CA ALA A 42 11.49 -10.64 3.69
C ALA A 42 10.38 -10.13 2.76
N PHE A 43 10.57 -8.96 2.17
CA PHE A 43 9.55 -8.35 1.33
C PHE A 43 9.65 -8.85 -0.11
N ARG A 44 10.90 -9.04 -0.57
CA ARG A 44 11.27 -9.33 -1.94
C ARG A 44 11.76 -10.76 -2.09
N GLY A 45 11.50 -11.34 -3.25
CA GLY A 45 12.07 -12.60 -3.68
C GLY A 45 13.36 -12.37 -4.45
N HIS A 46 14.03 -13.47 -4.81
CA HIS A 46 15.19 -13.42 -5.69
C HIS A 46 14.79 -13.07 -7.13
N ASP A 47 13.64 -13.60 -7.59
CA ASP A 47 13.05 -13.28 -8.87
C ASP A 47 11.60 -12.81 -8.70
N GLU A 48 11.33 -11.55 -9.05
CA GLU A 48 9.99 -10.93 -9.02
C GLU A 48 9.27 -10.99 -10.39
N SER A 49 9.88 -11.66 -11.39
CA SER A 49 9.30 -11.85 -12.72
C SER A 49 7.94 -12.54 -12.64
N LYS A 50 7.08 -12.31 -13.64
CA LYS A 50 5.75 -12.93 -13.68
C LYS A 50 5.78 -14.45 -13.79
N LEU A 51 6.91 -15.02 -14.21
CA LEU A 51 7.10 -16.46 -14.41
C LEU A 51 7.67 -17.14 -13.17
N SER A 52 8.14 -16.37 -12.17
CA SER A 52 8.62 -16.93 -10.92
C SER A 52 7.48 -17.57 -10.13
N LEU A 53 7.74 -18.76 -9.58
CA LEU A 53 6.84 -19.45 -8.66
C LEU A 53 6.71 -18.72 -7.30
N ASN A 54 7.69 -17.90 -6.96
CA ASN A 54 7.68 -17.10 -5.74
C ASN A 54 8.25 -15.71 -6.05
N ARG A 55 7.34 -14.76 -6.28
CA ARG A 55 7.69 -13.39 -6.67
C ARG A 55 8.09 -12.53 -5.47
N GLY A 56 8.27 -13.13 -4.30
CA GLY A 56 8.49 -12.43 -3.04
C GLY A 56 7.19 -12.15 -2.30
N ASN A 57 7.28 -12.17 -0.97
CA ASN A 57 6.11 -12.15 -0.09
C ASN A 57 5.21 -10.92 -0.32
N PHE A 58 5.77 -9.75 -0.66
CA PHE A 58 4.95 -8.57 -0.93
C PHE A 58 4.02 -8.77 -2.13
N LEU A 59 4.55 -9.28 -3.25
CA LEU A 59 3.76 -9.48 -4.46
C LEU A 59 2.75 -10.61 -4.30
N GLU A 60 3.13 -11.70 -3.64
CA GLU A 60 2.24 -12.82 -3.36
C GLU A 60 1.06 -12.41 -2.46
N ILE A 61 1.32 -11.65 -1.39
CA ILE A 61 0.26 -11.19 -0.48
C ILE A 61 -0.64 -10.16 -1.15
N ILE A 62 -0.09 -9.22 -1.94
CA ILE A 62 -0.92 -8.27 -2.71
C ILE A 62 -1.79 -9.01 -3.73
N SER A 63 -1.24 -10.03 -4.41
CA SER A 63 -2.00 -10.88 -5.34
C SER A 63 -3.13 -11.60 -4.62
N PHE A 64 -2.85 -12.21 -3.48
CA PHE A 64 -3.86 -12.82 -2.63
C PHE A 64 -4.94 -11.82 -2.19
N TYR A 65 -4.55 -10.61 -1.78
CA TYR A 65 -5.50 -9.58 -1.37
C TYR A 65 -6.41 -9.15 -2.55
N ALA A 66 -5.84 -8.98 -3.73
CA ALA A 66 -6.59 -8.69 -4.95
C ALA A 66 -7.57 -9.81 -5.33
N GLN A 67 -7.23 -11.08 -5.06
CA GLN A 67 -8.15 -12.20 -5.30
C GLN A 67 -9.34 -12.22 -4.34
N LYS A 68 -9.20 -11.61 -3.14
CA LYS A 68 -10.25 -11.58 -2.11
C LYS A 68 -11.07 -10.30 -2.09
N CYS A 69 -10.54 -9.20 -2.61
CA CYS A 69 -11.20 -7.90 -2.58
C CYS A 69 -11.23 -7.27 -3.97
N ASP A 70 -12.42 -7.23 -4.57
CA ASP A 70 -12.64 -6.65 -5.89
C ASP A 70 -12.29 -5.17 -5.98
N GLU A 71 -12.47 -4.43 -4.89
CA GLU A 71 -12.09 -3.01 -4.83
C GLU A 71 -10.58 -2.83 -4.95
N VAL A 72 -9.81 -3.66 -4.24
CA VAL A 72 -8.33 -3.65 -4.32
C VAL A 72 -7.87 -4.14 -5.69
N ARG A 73 -8.49 -5.21 -6.21
CA ARG A 73 -8.14 -5.83 -7.50
C ARG A 73 -8.06 -4.81 -8.64
N LYS A 74 -9.03 -3.91 -8.70
CA LYS A 74 -9.16 -2.89 -9.77
C LYS A 74 -7.98 -1.92 -9.84
N PHE A 75 -7.19 -1.80 -8.77
CA PHE A 75 -6.20 -0.74 -8.68
C PHE A 75 -4.77 -1.21 -8.44
N VAL A 76 -4.51 -2.50 -8.15
CA VAL A 76 -3.17 -3.02 -7.83
C VAL A 76 -2.55 -3.86 -8.96
N LEU A 77 -1.25 -4.12 -8.86
CA LEU A 77 -0.48 -4.96 -9.78
C LEU A 77 -0.61 -4.47 -11.25
N GLU A 78 -1.11 -5.33 -12.13
CA GLU A 78 -1.24 -5.05 -13.57
C GLU A 78 -2.34 -4.02 -13.88
N ASN A 79 -3.25 -3.78 -12.94
CA ASN A 79 -4.30 -2.77 -13.07
C ASN A 79 -3.86 -1.38 -12.56
N ALA A 80 -2.67 -1.30 -11.95
CA ALA A 80 -2.08 -0.03 -11.57
C ALA A 80 -1.26 0.56 -12.73
N PRO A 81 -1.24 1.90 -12.89
CA PRO A 81 -0.27 2.56 -13.75
C PRO A 81 1.15 2.11 -13.39
N GLN A 82 2.02 1.93 -14.39
CA GLN A 82 3.35 1.36 -14.20
C GLN A 82 4.21 2.15 -13.18
N ASN A 83 4.03 3.46 -13.14
CA ASN A 83 4.71 4.36 -12.20
C ASN A 83 4.09 4.38 -10.78
N ASP A 84 2.97 3.69 -10.56
CA ASP A 84 2.19 3.73 -9.33
C ASP A 84 1.89 2.32 -8.76
N GLN A 85 2.68 1.30 -9.11
CA GLN A 85 2.48 -0.07 -8.62
C GLN A 85 2.85 -0.27 -7.15
N MET A 86 3.49 0.72 -6.49
CA MET A 86 4.04 0.63 -5.13
C MET A 86 5.13 -0.46 -4.93
N THR A 87 5.61 -1.04 -6.02
CA THR A 87 6.58 -2.14 -6.02
C THR A 87 8.03 -1.68 -6.04
N CYS A 88 8.33 -0.39 -6.21
CA CYS A 88 9.71 0.05 -6.33
C CYS A 88 10.42 0.05 -4.95
N PRO A 89 11.73 -0.23 -4.88
CA PRO A 89 12.44 -0.33 -3.59
C PRO A 89 12.36 0.94 -2.76
N LYS A 90 12.36 2.11 -3.40
CA LYS A 90 12.31 3.41 -2.72
C LYS A 90 10.96 3.61 -2.01
N ILE A 91 9.84 3.37 -2.71
CA ILE A 91 8.49 3.51 -2.13
C ILE A 91 8.30 2.53 -0.95
N GLN A 92 8.71 1.26 -1.11
CA GLN A 92 8.60 0.28 -0.02
C GLN A 92 9.43 0.70 1.21
N LYS A 93 10.65 1.23 1.02
CA LYS A 93 11.47 1.78 2.10
C LYS A 93 10.80 2.98 2.77
N ASP A 94 10.21 3.90 2.00
CA ASP A 94 9.52 5.06 2.56
C ASP A 94 8.30 4.64 3.41
N ILE A 95 7.52 3.68 2.92
CA ILE A 95 6.39 3.10 3.68
C ILE A 95 6.90 2.47 4.99
N VAL A 96 7.96 1.67 4.94
CA VAL A 96 8.58 1.07 6.14
C VAL A 96 9.06 2.14 7.11
N ASN A 97 9.74 3.18 6.62
CA ASN A 97 10.26 4.26 7.47
C ASN A 97 9.14 5.02 8.18
N VAL A 98 8.05 5.32 7.48
CA VAL A 98 6.86 5.98 8.06
C VAL A 98 6.19 5.05 9.08
N LEU A 99 6.04 3.76 8.76
CA LEU A 99 5.50 2.77 9.68
C LEU A 99 6.36 2.59 10.92
N TRP A 100 7.69 2.58 10.77
CA TRP A 100 8.64 2.51 11.88
C TRP A 100 8.49 3.73 12.79
N ARG A 101 8.46 4.94 12.22
CA ARG A 101 8.20 6.18 12.99
C ARG A 101 6.90 6.09 13.78
N MET A 102 5.82 5.62 13.15
CA MET A 102 4.53 5.46 13.83
C MET A 102 4.53 4.33 14.87
N MET A 103 5.20 3.21 14.61
CA MET A 103 5.29 2.08 15.55
C MET A 103 6.18 2.41 16.74
N CYS A 104 7.31 3.09 16.54
CA CYS A 104 8.14 3.63 17.62
C CYS A 104 7.33 4.59 18.49
N LEU A 105 6.64 5.58 17.91
CA LEU A 105 5.78 6.49 18.66
C LEU A 105 4.69 5.74 19.45
N ARG A 106 4.08 4.70 18.87
CA ARG A 106 3.08 3.87 19.56
C ARG A 106 3.70 2.99 20.65
N MET A 107 4.92 2.48 20.47
CA MET A 107 5.66 1.74 21.50
C MET A 107 6.03 2.67 22.65
N PHE A 108 6.54 3.88 22.37
CA PHE A 108 6.79 4.91 23.37
C PHE A 108 5.52 5.34 24.10
N GLN A 109 4.42 5.59 23.38
CA GLN A 109 3.12 5.91 23.99
C GLN A 109 2.56 4.75 24.82
N ARG A 110 2.67 3.51 24.35
CA ARG A 110 2.26 2.33 25.13
C ARG A 110 3.16 2.12 26.35
N MET A 111 4.45 2.42 26.26
CA MET A 111 5.37 2.36 27.38
C MET A 111 5.08 3.46 28.41
N ILE A 112 4.79 4.68 27.95
CA ILE A 112 4.33 5.80 28.80
C ILE A 112 2.98 5.46 29.44
N LEU A 113 2.02 4.93 28.68
CA LEU A 113 0.70 4.55 29.20
C LEU A 113 0.81 3.37 30.18
N PHE A 114 1.70 2.41 29.94
CA PHE A 114 1.99 1.32 30.87
C PHE A 114 2.69 1.83 32.14
N CYS A 115 3.56 2.84 32.05
CA CYS A 115 4.15 3.50 33.21
C CYS A 115 3.15 4.38 33.98
N LEU A 116 2.17 4.99 33.31
CA LEU A 116 1.19 5.91 33.92
C LEU A 116 -0.08 5.23 34.46
N PHE A 117 -0.43 4.04 33.97
CA PHE A 117 -1.65 3.31 34.37
C PHE A 117 -1.37 1.96 35.05
N LYS A 118 -0.13 1.70 35.45
CA LYS A 118 0.25 0.49 36.21
C LYS A 118 0.95 0.81 37.54
N GLN A 119 0.47 1.86 38.21
CA GLN A 119 0.53 2.02 39.67
C GLN A 119 -0.88 2.13 40.21
#